data_AF-A0A2E5H3C5-F1
#
_entry.id   AF-A0A2E5H3C5-F1
#
_cell.length_a   1.000
_cell.length_b   1.000
_cell.length_c   1.000
_cell.angle_alpha   90.00
_cell.angle_beta   90.00
_cell.angle_gamma   90.00
#
_symmetry.space_group_name_H-M   'P 1'
#
loop_
_entity.id
_entity.type
_entity.pdbx_description
1 polymer ?
#
loop_
_entity_poly.entity_id
_entity_poly.type
_entity_poly.pdbx_seq_one_letter_code
_entity_poly.pdbx_strand_id
1 'polypeptide(L)'
;MHKLTINRILLILIAFTLVESCSTKQDQFKQNSVLANQKNVTFFGTGKVSRYQQHKDSSLEMLAPLFFAEIFITEGGEVKNASVTFPDPQKTVHELQYRYSESEEIGDVMYLSGLAGTYEELEKKFPTGEYLFSFSTPDGDVVDSVVSYKDRTYPIQPIIIFKQDGKKIGIDEVNTHKDLIITWPPFTEGAADKNGLLDDPIFVAIDSCNVEDIVHSGRPFEKNDYLTFRAADYTVAANFLEPGQTYSMYVEHAVFTDTQIDNGMPGFATFASSTYMDFTTTGDTDSSYCGEE
;
A
#
# COMPACT_ATOMS: atom_id res chain seq x y z
N MET A 1 7.69 5.46 -88.15
CA MET A 1 7.02 4.57 -87.19
C MET A 1 8.06 3.66 -86.56
N HIS A 2 8.58 4.00 -85.37
CA HIS A 2 9.07 3.04 -84.37
C HIS A 2 9.26 3.79 -83.04
N LYS A 3 8.39 3.38 -82.10
CA LYS A 3 8.30 3.50 -80.63
C LYS A 3 9.13 4.56 -79.87
N LEU A 4 8.36 5.37 -79.12
CA LEU A 4 8.72 6.22 -78.00
C LEU A 4 9.48 5.47 -76.89
N THR A 5 10.51 6.12 -76.35
CA THR A 5 11.04 5.88 -75.01
C THR A 5 10.71 7.09 -74.15
N ILE A 6 9.74 6.92 -73.23
CA ILE A 6 9.40 7.90 -72.20
C ILE A 6 10.32 7.63 -71.01
N ASN A 7 11.21 8.56 -70.67
CA ASN A 7 11.97 8.49 -69.43
C ASN A 7 11.15 9.13 -68.30
N ARG A 8 10.82 8.29 -67.31
CA ARG A 8 9.92 8.58 -66.20
C ARG A 8 10.66 9.35 -65.10
N ILE A 9 10.11 10.50 -64.70
CA ILE A 9 10.39 11.15 -63.42
C ILE A 9 9.76 10.28 -62.33
N LEU A 10 10.60 9.73 -61.44
CA LEU A 10 10.20 8.90 -60.32
C LEU A 10 9.75 9.82 -59.16
N LEU A 11 8.45 9.92 -58.93
CA LEU A 11 7.89 10.35 -57.64
C LEU A 11 8.13 9.22 -56.63
N ILE A 12 8.94 9.49 -55.60
CA ILE A 12 9.03 8.62 -54.42
C ILE A 12 7.94 9.08 -53.45
N LEU A 13 6.84 8.32 -53.37
CA LEU A 13 5.91 8.36 -52.24
C LEU A 13 6.58 7.64 -51.07
N ILE A 14 6.92 8.36 -50.00
CA ILE A 14 7.28 7.75 -48.71
C ILE A 14 5.96 7.40 -48.02
N ALA A 15 5.62 6.11 -48.01
CA ALA A 15 4.61 5.57 -47.12
C ALA A 15 5.22 5.52 -45.70
N PHE A 16 4.80 6.43 -44.83
CA PHE A 16 4.97 6.28 -43.39
C PHE A 16 4.08 5.13 -42.93
N THR A 17 4.65 3.94 -42.76
CA THR A 17 4.01 2.89 -41.96
C THR A 17 4.13 3.29 -40.49
N LEU A 18 3.03 3.76 -39.91
CA LEU A 18 2.81 3.76 -38.46
C LEU A 18 2.90 2.30 -37.99
N VAL A 19 4.02 1.93 -37.38
CA VAL A 19 4.09 0.75 -36.52
C VAL A 19 3.55 1.21 -35.17
N GLU A 20 2.23 1.18 -35.01
CA GLU A 20 1.62 1.29 -33.69
C GLU A 20 2.02 0.03 -32.89
N SER A 21 2.65 0.26 -31.74
CA SER A 21 2.99 -0.79 -30.77
C SER A 21 1.71 -1.40 -30.21
N CYS A 22 1.26 -2.49 -30.83
CA CYS A 22 0.04 -3.20 -30.45
C CYS A 22 0.21 -4.09 -29.19
N SER A 23 1.23 -3.86 -28.34
CA SER A 23 1.49 -4.71 -27.16
C SER A 23 0.89 -4.19 -25.84
N THR A 24 0.50 -2.92 -25.73
CA THR A 24 0.10 -2.35 -24.42
C THR A 24 -1.29 -2.76 -23.95
N LYS A 25 -2.25 -3.00 -24.86
CA LYS A 25 -3.62 -3.33 -24.46
C LYS A 25 -3.82 -4.82 -24.15
N GLN A 26 -3.10 -5.72 -24.83
CA GLN A 26 -3.31 -7.16 -24.67
C GLN A 26 -2.68 -7.71 -23.39
N ASP A 27 -1.59 -7.10 -22.93
CA ASP A 27 -0.91 -7.44 -21.67
C ASP A 27 -1.68 -6.90 -20.45
N GLN A 28 -2.22 -5.66 -20.52
CA GLN A 28 -3.10 -5.12 -19.47
C GLN A 28 -4.41 -5.92 -19.30
N PHE A 29 -5.03 -6.38 -20.40
CA PHE A 29 -6.21 -7.24 -20.33
C PHE A 29 -5.91 -8.62 -19.71
N LYS A 30 -4.70 -9.16 -19.91
CA LYS A 30 -4.28 -10.42 -19.28
C LYS A 30 -3.98 -10.26 -17.79
N GLN A 31 -3.24 -9.22 -17.39
CA GLN A 31 -2.99 -8.91 -15.96
C GLN A 31 -4.31 -8.71 -15.20
N ASN A 32 -5.25 -7.91 -15.72
CA ASN A 32 -6.55 -7.71 -15.09
C ASN A 32 -7.38 -9.01 -15.00
N SER A 33 -7.22 -9.95 -15.94
CA SER A 33 -7.90 -11.25 -15.89
C SER A 33 -7.28 -12.27 -14.92
N VAL A 34 -5.99 -12.09 -14.57
CA VAL A 34 -5.28 -12.92 -13.59
C VAL A 34 -5.60 -12.45 -12.17
N LEU A 35 -5.62 -11.14 -11.94
CA LEU A 35 -5.99 -10.52 -10.66
C LEU A 35 -7.47 -10.83 -10.28
N ALA A 36 -8.37 -10.84 -11.26
CA ALA A 36 -9.80 -11.09 -11.04
C ALA A 36 -10.17 -12.57 -10.73
N ASN A 37 -9.20 -13.50 -10.73
CA ASN A 37 -9.43 -14.94 -10.49
C ASN A 37 -8.72 -15.48 -9.23
N GLN A 38 -8.19 -14.59 -8.39
CA GLN A 38 -7.60 -14.91 -7.10
C GLN A 38 -8.70 -15.39 -6.13
N LYS A 39 -8.67 -16.65 -5.68
CA LYS A 39 -9.70 -17.19 -4.78
C LYS A 39 -9.33 -17.19 -3.31
N ASN A 40 -8.04 -17.31 -3.00
CA ASN A 40 -7.56 -17.58 -1.64
C ASN A 40 -6.65 -16.49 -1.10
N VAL A 41 -5.90 -15.82 -1.98
CA VAL A 41 -4.90 -14.81 -1.61
C VAL A 41 -5.06 -13.65 -2.55
N THR A 42 -5.14 -12.44 -2.02
CA THR A 42 -5.24 -11.20 -2.80
C THR A 42 -3.85 -10.73 -3.25
N PHE A 43 -2.87 -10.75 -2.34
CA PHE A 43 -1.45 -10.47 -2.59
C PHE A 43 -0.61 -10.88 -1.36
N PHE A 44 0.71 -10.86 -1.51
CA PHE A 44 1.64 -11.11 -0.43
C PHE A 44 2.86 -10.20 -0.53
N GLY A 45 3.57 -10.02 0.58
CA GLY A 45 4.76 -9.17 0.55
C GLY A 45 5.44 -8.98 1.88
N THR A 46 6.54 -8.24 1.83
CA THR A 46 7.22 -7.77 3.02
C THR A 46 7.35 -6.26 3.00
N GLY A 47 7.37 -5.65 4.17
CA GLY A 47 7.60 -4.23 4.30
C GLY A 47 8.55 -3.88 5.42
N LYS A 48 9.27 -2.78 5.22
CA LYS A 48 10.03 -2.10 6.26
C LYS A 48 9.50 -0.68 6.38
N VAL A 49 9.16 -0.29 7.60
CA VAL A 49 8.47 0.96 7.88
C VAL A 49 9.29 1.84 8.83
N SER A 50 9.59 3.05 8.38
CA SER A 50 10.01 4.12 9.29
C SER A 50 8.79 4.77 9.92
N ARG A 51 8.83 5.01 11.22
CA ARG A 51 7.63 5.36 11.99
C ARG A 51 7.87 6.64 12.77
N TYR A 52 6.89 7.53 12.75
CA TYR A 52 6.98 8.84 13.40
C TYR A 52 5.68 9.17 14.12
N GLN A 53 5.75 9.72 15.32
CA GLN A 53 4.59 10.34 15.97
C GLN A 53 4.62 11.84 15.69
N GLN A 54 3.54 12.38 15.14
CA GLN A 54 3.34 13.82 15.01
C GLN A 54 2.55 14.35 16.21
N HIS A 55 3.11 15.34 16.88
CA HIS A 55 2.53 15.99 18.04
C HIS A 55 1.77 17.27 17.65
N LYS A 56 0.99 17.82 18.59
CA LYS A 56 0.16 19.02 18.38
C LYS A 56 0.93 20.24 17.85
N ASP A 57 2.18 20.39 18.26
CA ASP A 57 3.07 21.47 17.82
C ASP A 57 3.73 21.19 16.45
N SER A 58 3.31 20.12 15.77
CA SER A 58 3.88 19.61 14.52
C SER A 58 5.31 19.07 14.65
N SER A 59 5.83 18.88 15.87
CA SER A 59 7.09 18.15 16.06
C SER A 59 6.89 16.67 15.72
N LEU A 60 7.96 16.04 15.25
CA LEU A 60 8.00 14.61 14.94
C LEU A 60 8.94 13.90 15.91
N GLU A 61 8.44 12.84 16.51
CA GLU A 61 9.21 11.88 17.29
C GLU A 61 9.40 10.60 16.49
N MET A 62 10.63 10.13 16.35
CA MET A 62 10.89 8.85 15.70
C MET A 62 10.48 7.71 16.64
N LEU A 63 9.67 6.79 16.12
CA LEU A 63 9.28 5.56 16.79
C LEU A 63 10.16 4.39 16.33
N ALA A 64 10.07 3.27 17.05
CA ALA A 64 10.73 2.03 16.67
C ALA A 64 10.32 1.60 15.24
N PRO A 65 11.27 1.42 14.31
CA PRO A 65 10.96 0.95 12.96
C PRO A 65 10.46 -0.50 12.99
N LEU A 66 9.66 -0.82 11.98
CA LEU A 66 8.91 -2.07 11.88
C LEU A 66 9.32 -2.84 10.62
N PHE A 67 9.36 -4.15 10.75
CA PHE A 67 9.29 -5.08 9.63
C PHE A 67 7.98 -5.86 9.71
N PHE A 68 7.39 -6.14 8.55
CA PHE A 68 6.28 -7.09 8.42
C PHE A 68 6.46 -8.02 7.21
N ALA A 69 5.85 -9.20 7.30
CA ALA A 69 5.65 -10.15 6.21
C ALA A 69 4.20 -10.63 6.25
N GLU A 70 3.52 -10.55 5.11
CA GLU A 70 2.06 -10.64 5.00
C GLU A 70 1.62 -11.48 3.82
N ILE A 71 0.54 -12.24 4.03
CA ILE A 71 -0.28 -12.83 2.97
C ILE A 71 -1.72 -12.41 3.25
N PHE A 72 -2.28 -11.58 2.37
CA PHE A 72 -3.66 -11.13 2.48
C PHE A 72 -4.59 -12.19 1.91
N ILE A 73 -5.54 -12.63 2.73
CA ILE A 73 -6.46 -13.70 2.40
C ILE A 73 -7.70 -13.07 1.74
N THR A 74 -8.06 -13.55 0.56
CA THR A 74 -9.30 -13.13 -0.11
C THR A 74 -10.50 -13.50 0.75
N GLU A 75 -11.58 -12.73 0.72
CA GLU A 75 -12.81 -13.05 1.46
C GLU A 75 -13.29 -14.49 1.15
N GLY A 76 -13.44 -15.32 2.18
CA GLY A 76 -13.79 -16.74 2.05
C GLY A 76 -12.66 -17.66 1.56
N GLY A 77 -11.46 -17.11 1.36
CA GLY A 77 -10.25 -17.81 1.00
C GLY A 77 -9.62 -18.59 2.16
N GLU A 78 -8.70 -19.50 1.83
CA GLU A 78 -8.02 -20.31 2.84
C GLU A 78 -6.51 -20.40 2.57
N VAL A 79 -5.71 -20.08 3.59
CA VAL A 79 -4.26 -20.21 3.59
C VAL A 79 -3.81 -21.03 4.80
N LYS A 80 -2.95 -22.01 4.58
CA LYS A 80 -2.41 -22.90 5.62
C LYS A 80 -0.89 -23.03 5.49
N ASN A 81 -0.24 -23.42 6.59
CA ASN A 81 1.21 -23.67 6.64
C ASN A 81 2.05 -22.52 6.08
N ALA A 82 1.62 -21.28 6.33
CA ALA A 82 2.28 -20.11 5.78
C ALA A 82 3.63 -19.88 6.47
N SER A 83 4.66 -19.68 5.66
CA SER A 83 6.01 -19.40 6.13
C SER A 83 6.74 -18.46 5.17
N VAL A 84 7.75 -17.79 5.72
CA VAL A 84 8.68 -16.96 4.97
C VAL A 84 10.11 -17.37 5.30
N THR A 85 10.92 -17.58 4.27
CA THR A 85 12.36 -17.78 4.40
C THR A 85 13.06 -16.44 4.29
N PHE A 86 13.91 -16.12 5.26
CA PHE A 86 14.64 -14.86 5.31
C PHE A 86 15.92 -14.90 4.44
N PRO A 87 16.40 -13.74 3.94
CA PRO A 87 17.62 -13.65 3.14
C PRO A 87 18.93 -13.76 3.94
N ASP A 88 18.88 -14.34 5.14
CA ASP A 88 20.08 -14.60 5.92
C ASP A 88 20.88 -15.81 5.36
N PRO A 89 22.19 -15.92 5.66
CA PRO A 89 23.03 -17.01 5.14
C PRO A 89 22.56 -18.42 5.52
N GLN A 90 21.81 -18.56 6.61
CA GLN A 90 21.24 -19.83 7.08
C GLN A 90 19.89 -20.13 6.44
N LYS A 91 19.29 -19.17 5.71
CA LYS A 91 17.95 -19.24 5.13
C LYS A 91 16.93 -19.65 6.19
N THR A 92 16.86 -18.90 7.28
CA THR A 92 15.93 -19.24 8.37
C THR A 92 14.48 -19.14 7.92
N VAL A 93 13.67 -20.13 8.29
CA VAL A 93 12.24 -20.20 7.97
C VAL A 93 11.45 -19.77 9.20
N HIS A 94 10.49 -18.87 9.00
CA HIS A 94 9.61 -18.35 10.05
C HIS A 94 8.16 -18.58 9.66
N GLU A 95 7.36 -19.08 10.60
CA GLU A 95 5.92 -19.28 10.39
C GLU A 95 5.17 -17.94 10.48
N LEU A 96 4.22 -17.71 9.57
CA LEU A 96 3.28 -16.60 9.64
C LEU A 96 2.05 -17.06 10.42
N GLN A 97 1.59 -16.21 11.33
CA GLN A 97 0.44 -16.51 12.18
C GLN A 97 -0.82 -15.89 11.59
N TYR A 98 -1.91 -16.65 11.58
CA TYR A 98 -3.21 -16.11 11.18
C TYR A 98 -3.65 -15.01 12.16
N ARG A 99 -4.10 -13.90 11.60
CA ARG A 99 -4.76 -12.81 12.34
C ARG A 99 -6.08 -12.49 11.69
N TYR A 100 -7.12 -12.59 12.50
CA TYR A 100 -8.45 -12.11 12.17
C TYR A 100 -8.47 -10.59 12.26
N SER A 101 -9.12 -9.93 11.31
CA SER A 101 -9.39 -8.50 11.38
C SER A 101 -10.88 -8.25 11.64
N GLU A 102 -11.17 -7.40 12.63
CA GLU A 102 -12.53 -6.87 12.83
C GLU A 102 -12.90 -5.80 11.81
N SER A 103 -11.90 -5.25 11.10
CA SER A 103 -12.12 -4.27 10.05
C SER A 103 -12.35 -4.97 8.71
N GLU A 104 -13.54 -4.74 8.15
CA GLU A 104 -13.86 -5.09 6.76
C GLU A 104 -12.91 -4.40 5.76
N GLU A 105 -12.17 -3.37 6.20
CA GLU A 105 -11.20 -2.67 5.37
C GLU A 105 -9.86 -3.40 5.23
N ILE A 106 -9.44 -4.25 6.19
CA ILE A 106 -8.12 -4.94 6.18
C ILE A 106 -8.24 -6.42 5.79
N GLY A 107 -9.34 -7.07 6.16
CA GLY A 107 -9.51 -8.51 5.96
C GLY A 107 -8.49 -9.36 6.74
N ASP A 108 -8.58 -10.68 6.57
CA ASP A 108 -7.73 -11.63 7.29
C ASP A 108 -6.34 -11.73 6.67
N VAL A 109 -5.34 -11.92 7.53
CA VAL A 109 -3.94 -11.99 7.09
C VAL A 109 -3.18 -13.15 7.74
N MET A 110 -2.26 -13.76 7.01
CA MET A 110 -1.14 -14.47 7.63
C MET A 110 -0.02 -13.45 7.85
N TYR A 111 0.47 -13.33 9.08
CA TYR A 111 1.28 -12.20 9.49
C TYR A 111 2.47 -12.59 10.36
N LEU A 112 3.61 -11.95 10.10
CA LEU A 112 4.78 -11.93 10.95
C LEU A 112 5.28 -10.48 11.03
N SER A 113 5.61 -9.99 12.23
CA SER A 113 6.20 -8.66 12.39
C SER A 113 7.26 -8.61 13.46
N GLY A 114 8.13 -7.61 13.37
CA GLY A 114 9.05 -7.28 14.45
C GLY A 114 9.50 -5.83 14.45
N LEU A 115 9.70 -5.32 15.66
CA LEU A 115 10.27 -4.00 15.90
C LEU A 115 11.78 -4.08 16.20
N ALA A 116 12.46 -2.97 15.96
CA ALA A 116 13.84 -2.76 16.38
C ALA A 116 14.02 -1.35 16.97
N GLY A 117 15.07 -1.13 17.76
CA GLY A 117 15.34 0.20 18.32
C GLY A 117 15.92 1.17 17.30
N THR A 118 16.64 0.65 16.29
CA THR A 118 17.23 1.43 15.20
C THR A 118 17.08 0.73 13.85
N TYR A 119 17.34 1.45 12.75
CA TYR A 119 17.37 0.86 11.42
C TYR A 119 18.49 -0.19 11.26
N GLU A 120 19.67 0.01 11.87
CA GLU A 120 20.73 -1.00 11.79
C GLU A 120 20.36 -2.28 12.56
N GLU A 121 19.63 -2.16 13.66
CA GLU A 121 19.09 -3.32 14.37
C GLU A 121 17.99 -4.01 13.58
N LEU A 122 17.12 -3.24 12.91
CA LEU A 122 16.10 -3.81 12.03
C LEU A 122 16.75 -4.58 10.89
N GLU A 123 17.77 -4.00 10.25
CA GLU A 123 18.50 -4.64 9.14
C GLU A 123 19.22 -5.92 9.57
N LYS A 124 19.74 -5.97 10.81
CA LYS A 124 20.34 -7.21 11.35
C LYS A 124 19.30 -8.30 11.61
N LYS A 125 18.11 -7.94 12.07
CA LYS A 125 17.03 -8.90 12.37
C LYS A 125 16.28 -9.34 11.09
N PHE A 126 16.09 -8.42 10.16
CA PHE A 126 15.30 -8.55 8.95
C PHE A 126 16.13 -7.98 7.77
N PRO A 127 17.13 -8.72 7.28
CA PRO A 127 18.04 -8.22 6.25
C PRO A 127 17.33 -7.92 4.94
N THR A 128 17.75 -6.86 4.26
CA THR A 128 17.32 -6.52 2.91
C THR A 128 17.80 -7.61 1.95
N GLY A 129 16.89 -8.16 1.14
CA GLY A 129 17.21 -9.23 0.19
C GLY A 129 15.96 -9.90 -0.35
N GLU A 130 16.11 -11.17 -0.74
CA GLU A 130 15.05 -12.03 -1.25
C GLU A 130 14.37 -12.81 -0.13
N TYR A 131 13.09 -12.56 0.07
CA TYR A 131 12.25 -13.32 0.98
C TYR A 131 11.42 -14.34 0.19
N LEU A 132 11.35 -15.58 0.66
CA LEU A 132 10.66 -16.66 -0.05
C LEU A 132 9.42 -17.11 0.73
N PHE A 133 8.24 -16.89 0.16
CA PHE A 133 6.97 -17.28 0.73
C PHE A 133 6.58 -18.69 0.31
N SER A 134 6.17 -19.50 1.28
CA SER A 134 5.61 -20.83 1.05
C SER A 134 4.33 -21.00 1.86
N PHE A 135 3.26 -21.49 1.23
CA PHE A 135 1.96 -21.70 1.86
C PHE A 135 1.07 -22.64 1.02
N SER A 136 0.04 -23.21 1.65
CA SER A 136 -0.93 -24.10 1.02
C SER A 136 -2.28 -23.42 0.87
N THR A 137 -2.92 -23.62 -0.28
CA THR A 137 -4.31 -23.25 -0.54
C THR A 137 -5.10 -24.49 -1.02
N PRO A 138 -6.45 -24.47 -1.01
CA PRO A 138 -7.25 -25.53 -1.63
C PRO A 138 -6.94 -25.80 -3.11
N ASP A 139 -6.42 -24.80 -3.83
CA ASP A 139 -6.08 -24.89 -5.25
C ASP A 139 -4.65 -25.42 -5.50
N GLY A 140 -3.82 -25.53 -4.45
CA GLY A 140 -2.45 -26.05 -4.52
C GLY A 140 -1.48 -25.37 -3.56
N ASP A 141 -0.24 -25.89 -3.54
CA ASP A 141 0.86 -25.35 -2.76
C ASP A 141 1.63 -24.29 -3.54
N VAL A 142 1.97 -23.20 -2.86
CA VAL A 142 2.90 -22.16 -3.28
C VAL A 142 4.21 -22.42 -2.55
N VAL A 143 5.30 -22.56 -3.30
CA VAL A 143 6.62 -22.91 -2.76
C VAL A 143 7.65 -21.90 -3.24
N ASP A 144 8.37 -21.31 -2.28
CA ASP A 144 9.47 -20.39 -2.47
C ASP A 144 9.17 -19.22 -3.43
N SER A 145 7.96 -18.65 -3.33
CA SER A 145 7.55 -17.48 -4.09
C SER A 145 8.30 -16.24 -3.59
N VAL A 146 9.09 -15.61 -4.45
CA VAL A 146 10.06 -14.60 -4.03
C VAL A 146 9.46 -13.20 -3.95
N VAL A 147 9.87 -12.39 -2.98
CA VAL A 147 9.78 -10.92 -3.04
C VAL A 147 11.14 -10.33 -2.68
N SER A 148 11.55 -9.26 -3.37
CA SER A 148 12.93 -8.80 -3.32
C SER A 148 12.99 -7.31 -3.02
N TYR A 149 13.72 -6.94 -1.97
CA TYR A 149 14.12 -5.55 -1.78
C TYR A 149 15.20 -5.18 -2.79
N LYS A 150 14.89 -4.22 -3.68
CA LYS A 150 15.83 -3.62 -4.65
C LYS A 150 16.35 -2.27 -4.17
N ASP A 151 17.16 -1.60 -5.01
CA ASP A 151 17.82 -0.31 -4.74
C ASP A 151 16.84 0.85 -4.46
N ARG A 152 16.26 0.84 -3.28
CA ARG A 152 15.34 1.84 -2.71
C ARG A 152 15.64 2.01 -1.23
N THR A 153 15.07 3.04 -0.63
CA THR A 153 15.16 3.32 0.80
C THR A 153 13.83 3.90 1.28
N TYR A 154 13.71 4.12 2.59
CA TYR A 154 12.54 4.75 3.20
C TYR A 154 12.24 6.10 2.52
N PRO A 155 10.99 6.35 2.09
CA PRO A 155 10.61 7.66 1.58
C PRO A 155 10.62 8.72 2.70
N ILE A 156 10.57 10.00 2.35
CA ILE A 156 10.29 11.04 3.35
C ILE A 156 8.92 10.79 3.99
N GLN A 157 8.87 10.90 5.32
CA GLN A 157 7.65 10.70 6.08
C GLN A 157 6.59 11.78 5.79
N PRO A 158 5.30 11.41 5.75
CA PRO A 158 4.20 12.36 5.59
C PRO A 158 4.15 13.38 6.75
N ILE A 159 3.65 14.59 6.45
CA ILE A 159 3.29 15.59 7.49
C ILE A 159 1.78 15.76 7.42
N ILE A 160 1.09 15.39 8.49
CA ILE A 160 -0.38 15.35 8.50
C ILE A 160 -0.92 16.77 8.77
N ILE A 161 -1.82 17.22 7.91
CA ILE A 161 -2.49 18.52 8.03
C ILE A 161 -4.00 18.29 7.93
N PHE A 162 -4.73 18.76 8.94
CA PHE A 162 -6.18 18.75 8.92
C PHE A 162 -6.74 20.06 8.37
N LYS A 163 -7.77 19.94 7.53
CA LYS A 163 -8.53 21.08 7.02
C LYS A 163 -10.03 20.83 7.10
N GLN A 164 -10.76 21.87 7.47
CA GLN A 164 -12.21 21.96 7.33
C GLN A 164 -12.57 23.34 6.78
N ASP A 165 -13.56 23.42 5.89
CA ASP A 165 -13.96 24.65 5.18
C ASP A 165 -12.78 25.40 4.52
N GLY A 166 -11.82 24.64 3.98
CA GLY A 166 -10.62 25.19 3.32
C GLY A 166 -9.59 25.83 4.24
N LYS A 167 -9.74 25.73 5.56
CA LYS A 167 -8.78 26.26 6.55
C LYS A 167 -8.08 25.14 7.30
N LYS A 168 -6.80 25.33 7.60
CA LYS A 168 -6.07 24.44 8.53
C LYS A 168 -6.71 24.57 9.92
N ILE A 169 -6.95 23.43 10.57
CA ILE A 169 -7.46 23.34 11.94
C ILE A 169 -6.46 22.61 12.85
N GLY A 170 -6.60 22.79 14.15
CA GLY A 170 -5.89 21.99 15.16
C GLY A 170 -6.40 20.55 15.23
N ILE A 171 -5.58 19.66 15.78
CA ILE A 171 -5.92 18.25 15.99
C ILE A 171 -7.02 18.07 17.06
N ASP A 172 -7.28 19.09 17.87
CA ASP A 172 -8.33 19.14 18.90
C ASP A 172 -9.53 20.00 18.48
N GLU A 173 -9.62 20.36 17.20
CA GLU A 173 -10.64 21.26 16.65
C GLU A 173 -11.53 20.59 15.58
N VAL A 174 -11.45 19.26 15.44
CA VAL A 174 -12.20 18.53 14.40
C VAL A 174 -13.70 18.59 14.69
N ASN A 175 -14.48 19.24 13.82
CA ASN A 175 -15.93 19.28 13.92
C ASN A 175 -16.53 18.12 13.11
N THR A 176 -17.22 17.19 13.77
CA THR A 176 -17.75 16.00 13.11
C THR A 176 -18.85 16.29 12.10
N HIS A 177 -19.53 17.44 12.17
CA HIS A 177 -20.58 17.81 11.22
C HIS A 177 -20.05 18.40 9.90
N LYS A 178 -18.75 18.35 9.67
CA LYS A 178 -18.09 18.83 8.45
C LYS A 178 -17.12 17.78 7.94
N ASP A 179 -16.93 17.73 6.63
CA ASP A 179 -15.91 16.89 6.04
C ASP A 179 -14.55 17.24 6.62
N LEU A 180 -13.80 16.23 7.03
CA LEU A 180 -12.41 16.36 7.45
C LEU A 180 -11.51 16.02 6.26
N ILE A 181 -10.78 17.01 5.78
CA ILE A 181 -9.77 16.82 4.72
C ILE A 181 -8.42 16.60 5.40
N ILE A 182 -7.85 15.42 5.19
CA ILE A 182 -6.52 15.02 5.63
C ILE A 182 -5.60 15.22 4.44
N THR A 183 -4.56 16.04 4.58
CA THR A 183 -3.65 16.36 3.49
C THR A 183 -2.20 16.36 3.96
N TRP A 184 -1.29 16.25 3.01
CA TRP A 184 0.15 16.22 3.23
C TRP A 184 0.85 17.09 2.17
N PRO A 185 2.07 17.58 2.46
CA PRO A 185 2.93 18.14 1.43
C PRO A 185 3.18 17.10 0.32
N PRO A 186 3.34 17.52 -0.95
CA PRO A 186 3.67 16.60 -2.04
C PRO A 186 4.94 15.79 -1.73
N PHE A 187 4.88 14.48 -1.98
CA PHE A 187 6.05 13.62 -1.87
C PHE A 187 7.04 13.89 -3.01
N THR A 188 8.33 13.76 -2.70
CA THR A 188 9.39 13.79 -3.72
C THR A 188 9.70 12.42 -4.30
N GLU A 189 9.30 11.38 -3.59
CA GLU A 189 9.36 9.96 -3.94
C GLU A 189 7.97 9.46 -4.38
N GLY A 190 7.90 8.18 -4.76
CA GLY A 190 6.72 7.59 -5.36
C GLY A 190 6.77 7.62 -6.89
N ALA A 191 6.26 6.57 -7.52
CA ALA A 191 6.25 6.43 -8.97
C ALA A 191 5.11 5.52 -9.44
N ALA A 192 4.78 5.66 -10.71
CA ALA A 192 3.98 4.67 -11.40
C ALA A 192 4.77 3.37 -11.49
N ASP A 193 4.08 2.24 -11.36
CA ASP A 193 4.73 0.95 -11.49
C ASP A 193 5.19 0.72 -12.92
N LYS A 194 6.44 0.29 -13.06
CA LYS A 194 7.04 -0.03 -14.36
C LYS A 194 6.37 -1.24 -15.00
N ASN A 195 5.83 -2.15 -14.18
CA ASN A 195 5.14 -3.36 -14.63
C ASN A 195 3.62 -3.15 -14.78
N GLY A 196 3.11 -1.96 -14.43
CA GLY A 196 1.69 -1.62 -14.49
C GLY A 196 0.81 -2.46 -13.56
N LEU A 197 1.38 -3.08 -12.52
CA LEU A 197 0.67 -3.86 -11.52
C LEU A 197 0.12 -2.97 -10.41
N LEU A 198 0.99 -2.19 -9.78
CA LEU A 198 0.62 -1.41 -8.61
C LEU A 198 1.52 -0.22 -8.38
N ASP A 199 1.00 0.98 -8.69
CA ASP A 199 1.64 2.25 -8.37
C ASP A 199 1.91 2.37 -6.87
N ASP A 200 2.99 3.08 -6.51
CA ASP A 200 3.37 3.37 -5.12
C ASP A 200 2.17 3.98 -4.36
N PRO A 201 1.69 3.35 -3.26
CA PRO A 201 0.44 3.72 -2.62
C PRO A 201 0.65 4.70 -1.47
N ILE A 202 -0.44 5.37 -1.11
CA ILE A 202 -0.56 6.11 0.14
C ILE A 202 -1.69 5.46 0.94
N PHE A 203 -1.49 5.27 2.24
CA PHE A 203 -2.53 4.78 3.13
C PHE A 203 -2.90 5.88 4.12
N VAL A 204 -4.20 6.07 4.32
CA VAL A 204 -4.75 6.87 5.42
C VAL A 204 -5.68 5.97 6.19
N ALA A 205 -5.41 5.79 7.48
CA ALA A 205 -6.30 5.03 8.33
C ALA A 205 -6.54 5.71 9.67
N ILE A 206 -7.71 5.49 10.24
CA ILE A 206 -8.15 6.02 11.53
C ILE A 206 -8.67 4.88 12.39
N ASP A 207 -8.12 4.77 13.57
CA ASP A 207 -8.53 3.84 14.62
C ASP A 207 -9.43 4.57 15.61
N SER A 208 -10.46 3.87 16.07
CA SER A 208 -11.17 4.21 17.29
C SER A 208 -10.61 3.44 18.47
N CYS A 209 -11.09 3.74 19.67
CA CYS A 209 -10.80 2.95 20.86
C CYS A 209 -11.34 1.51 20.83
N ASN A 210 -12.30 1.21 19.96
CA ASN A 210 -12.97 -0.10 19.92
C ASN A 210 -12.56 -0.94 18.72
N VAL A 211 -12.24 -0.29 17.60
CA VAL A 211 -12.06 -0.92 16.29
C VAL A 211 -10.92 -0.19 15.58
N GLU A 212 -9.95 -0.97 15.08
CA GLU A 212 -8.88 -0.52 14.20
C GLU A 212 -9.44 -0.23 12.79
N ASP A 213 -8.86 0.73 12.07
CA ASP A 213 -9.20 1.06 10.69
C ASP A 213 -10.71 1.26 10.45
N ILE A 214 -11.39 2.02 11.32
CA ILE A 214 -12.78 2.47 11.07
C ILE A 214 -12.86 3.35 9.82
N VAL A 215 -11.74 3.98 9.45
CA VAL A 215 -11.52 4.59 8.15
C VAL A 215 -10.26 3.97 7.59
N HIS A 216 -10.30 3.56 6.32
CA HIS A 216 -9.10 3.20 5.57
C HIS A 216 -9.25 3.69 4.12
N SER A 217 -8.17 4.22 3.54
CA SER A 217 -8.19 4.76 2.17
C SER A 217 -8.20 3.71 1.07
N GLY A 218 -8.73 2.51 1.35
CA GLY A 218 -8.71 1.35 0.45
C GLY A 218 -7.35 0.65 0.34
N ARG A 219 -7.39 -0.63 -0.05
CA ARG A 219 -6.21 -1.46 -0.32
C ARG A 219 -6.08 -1.76 -1.81
N PRO A 220 -4.84 -1.88 -2.31
CA PRO A 220 -4.57 -2.45 -3.63
C PRO A 220 -5.34 -3.75 -3.89
N PHE A 221 -5.81 -3.93 -5.13
CA PHE A 221 -6.45 -5.15 -5.63
C PHE A 221 -7.81 -5.53 -5.02
N GLU A 222 -8.30 -4.82 -4.01
CA GLU A 222 -9.63 -5.07 -3.42
C GLU A 222 -10.63 -3.95 -3.75
N LYS A 223 -10.19 -2.69 -3.68
CA LYS A 223 -11.02 -1.52 -4.01
C LYS A 223 -10.36 -0.68 -5.10
N ASN A 224 -11.17 -0.06 -5.95
CA ASN A 224 -10.68 0.72 -7.12
C ASN A 224 -10.24 2.16 -6.76
N ASP A 225 -10.43 2.58 -5.51
CA ASP A 225 -10.25 3.95 -5.02
C ASP A 225 -9.08 4.09 -4.03
N TYR A 226 -8.20 3.10 -3.95
CA TYR A 226 -6.97 3.22 -3.17
C TYR A 226 -6.11 4.40 -3.62
N LEU A 227 -5.43 5.05 -2.69
CA LEU A 227 -4.60 6.21 -3.01
C LEU A 227 -3.27 5.76 -3.60
N THR A 228 -2.86 6.46 -4.66
CA THR A 228 -1.50 6.35 -5.23
C THR A 228 -0.69 7.58 -4.86
N PHE A 229 0.61 7.56 -5.09
CA PHE A 229 1.55 8.68 -4.88
C PHE A 229 1.12 10.04 -5.49
N ARG A 230 0.11 10.04 -6.37
CA ARG A 230 -0.47 11.25 -6.96
C ARG A 230 -1.53 11.92 -6.08
N ALA A 231 -2.02 11.24 -5.05
CA ALA A 231 -3.01 11.80 -4.13
C ALA A 231 -2.36 12.89 -3.27
N ALA A 232 -3.11 13.98 -3.06
CA ALA A 232 -2.70 15.10 -2.23
C ALA A 232 -3.50 15.19 -0.91
N ASP A 233 -4.61 14.46 -0.84
CA ASP A 233 -5.53 14.47 0.27
C ASP A 233 -6.41 13.22 0.29
N TYR A 234 -7.08 13.05 1.43
CA TYR A 234 -8.13 12.08 1.68
C TYR A 234 -9.24 12.76 2.48
N THR A 235 -10.50 12.45 2.18
CA THR A 235 -11.66 13.08 2.83
C THR A 235 -12.42 12.06 3.67
N VAL A 236 -12.57 12.36 4.96
CA VAL A 236 -13.51 11.67 5.85
C VAL A 236 -14.81 12.46 5.85
N ALA A 237 -15.91 11.81 5.50
CA ALA A 237 -17.21 12.45 5.35
C ALA A 237 -17.73 13.00 6.70
N ALA A 238 -18.49 14.10 6.62
CA ALA A 238 -19.23 14.63 7.76
C ALA A 238 -20.14 13.56 8.40
N ASN A 239 -20.19 13.57 9.72
CA ASN A 239 -20.93 12.70 10.62
C ASN A 239 -20.44 11.24 10.61
N PHE A 240 -19.25 10.97 10.08
CA PHE A 240 -18.63 9.64 10.19
C PHE A 240 -18.04 9.40 11.58
N LEU A 241 -17.31 10.37 12.11
CA LEU A 241 -16.69 10.29 13.44
C LEU A 241 -17.68 10.75 14.51
N GLU A 242 -17.57 10.16 15.70
CA GLU A 242 -18.37 10.54 16.85
C GLU A 242 -17.83 11.81 17.52
N PRO A 243 -18.71 12.68 18.05
CA PRO A 243 -18.30 13.93 18.71
C PRO A 243 -17.65 13.66 20.08
N GLY A 244 -16.72 14.54 20.48
CA GLY A 244 -16.06 14.49 21.79
C GLY A 244 -15.15 13.28 22.01
N GLN A 245 -14.78 12.53 20.97
CA GLN A 245 -13.98 11.31 21.05
C GLN A 245 -12.53 11.55 20.60
N THR A 246 -11.63 10.71 21.11
CA THR A 246 -10.23 10.66 20.67
C THR A 246 -10.03 9.49 19.72
N TYR A 247 -9.27 9.75 18.66
CA TYR A 247 -8.93 8.80 17.62
C TYR A 247 -7.42 8.79 17.42
N SER A 248 -6.91 7.64 16.99
CA SER A 248 -5.53 7.51 16.49
C SER A 248 -5.60 7.40 14.98
N MET A 249 -4.60 7.90 14.27
CA MET A 249 -4.54 7.75 12.82
C MET A 249 -3.11 7.63 12.33
N TYR A 250 -2.96 7.18 11.09
CA TYR A 250 -1.70 7.33 10.38
C TYR A 250 -1.91 7.71 8.91
N VAL A 251 -0.88 8.37 8.37
CA VAL A 251 -0.66 8.47 6.93
C VAL A 251 0.64 7.76 6.62
N GLU A 252 0.61 6.82 5.69
CA GLU A 252 1.77 6.07 5.22
C GLU A 252 2.00 6.34 3.74
N HIS A 253 3.25 6.61 3.38
CA HIS A 253 3.70 6.61 1.99
C HIS A 253 4.61 5.40 1.78
N ALA A 254 4.21 4.50 0.89
CA ALA A 254 4.94 3.29 0.58
C ALA A 254 5.54 3.37 -0.83
N VAL A 255 6.80 2.94 -0.95
CA VAL A 255 7.51 2.84 -2.22
C VAL A 255 7.87 1.40 -2.47
N PHE A 256 7.28 0.82 -3.51
CA PHE A 256 7.58 -0.53 -3.92
C PHE A 256 8.97 -0.60 -4.55
N THR A 257 9.72 -1.58 -4.08
CA THR A 257 11.06 -1.87 -4.56
C THR A 257 11.03 -2.85 -5.72
N ASP A 258 10.06 -3.74 -5.71
CA ASP A 258 9.72 -4.65 -6.79
C ASP A 258 8.24 -5.02 -6.73
N THR A 259 7.64 -5.21 -7.89
CA THR A 259 6.27 -5.71 -8.08
C THR A 259 6.33 -6.84 -9.08
N GLN A 260 5.70 -7.96 -8.76
CA GLN A 260 5.66 -9.12 -9.65
C GLN A 260 4.35 -9.87 -9.53
N ILE A 261 4.09 -10.73 -10.51
CA ILE A 261 3.07 -11.78 -10.39
C ILE A 261 3.81 -13.10 -10.30
N ASP A 262 3.55 -13.85 -9.23
CA ASP A 262 4.01 -15.22 -9.09
C ASP A 262 2.87 -16.12 -8.60
N ASN A 263 2.79 -17.33 -9.15
CA ASN A 263 1.66 -18.25 -8.93
C ASN A 263 0.27 -17.59 -9.16
N GLY A 264 0.22 -16.61 -10.06
CA GLY A 264 -0.97 -15.84 -10.39
C GLY A 264 -1.31 -14.72 -9.40
N MET A 265 -0.57 -14.55 -8.29
CA MET A 265 -0.80 -13.54 -7.26
C MET A 265 0.24 -12.40 -7.32
N PRO A 266 -0.15 -11.16 -6.99
CA PRO A 266 0.80 -10.08 -6.77
C PRO A 266 1.71 -10.36 -5.58
N GLY A 267 3.01 -10.16 -5.79
CA GLY A 267 4.04 -10.16 -4.76
C GLY A 267 4.84 -8.86 -4.79
N PHE A 268 5.16 -8.29 -3.63
CA PHE A 268 5.99 -7.09 -3.55
C PHE A 268 6.83 -6.99 -2.27
N ALA A 269 7.87 -6.16 -2.34
CA ALA A 269 8.64 -5.70 -1.18
C ALA A 269 8.61 -4.17 -1.12
N THR A 270 8.35 -3.61 0.06
CA THR A 270 8.12 -2.16 0.22
C THR A 270 9.03 -1.52 1.28
N PHE A 271 9.47 -0.30 1.00
CA PHE A 271 9.90 0.63 2.05
C PHE A 271 8.83 1.69 2.23
N ALA A 272 8.38 1.89 3.46
CA ALA A 272 7.34 2.85 3.77
C ALA A 272 7.74 3.80 4.91
N SER A 273 7.08 4.94 4.95
CA SER A 273 7.23 5.89 6.03
C SER A 273 5.86 6.34 6.51
N SER A 274 5.60 6.13 7.80
CA SER A 274 4.28 6.32 8.40
C SER A 274 4.37 7.33 9.52
N THR A 275 3.50 8.33 9.45
CA THR A 275 3.34 9.33 10.48
C THR A 275 2.03 9.06 11.18
N TYR A 276 2.10 8.83 12.49
CA TYR A 276 0.99 8.62 13.39
C TYR A 276 0.60 9.94 14.05
N MET A 277 -0.67 10.10 14.39
CA MET A 277 -1.18 11.27 15.09
C MET A 277 -2.44 10.91 15.86
N ASP A 278 -2.54 11.37 17.09
CA ASP A 278 -3.78 11.30 17.86
C ASP A 278 -4.53 12.62 17.71
N PHE A 279 -5.85 12.58 17.62
CA PHE A 279 -6.67 13.77 17.47
C PHE A 279 -8.01 13.61 18.19
N THR A 280 -8.66 14.73 18.50
CA THR A 280 -9.92 14.75 19.24
C THR A 280 -10.97 15.53 18.47
N THR A 281 -12.18 14.98 18.40
CA THR A 281 -13.35 15.65 17.84
C THR A 281 -14.00 16.55 18.87
N THR A 282 -14.58 17.65 18.41
CA THR A 282 -15.32 18.60 19.25
C THR A 282 -16.73 18.10 19.53
N GLY A 283 -17.35 18.57 20.61
CA GLY A 283 -18.69 18.17 21.05
C GLY A 283 -18.68 17.46 22.40
N ASP A 284 -19.85 16.97 22.81
CA ASP A 284 -20.00 16.24 24.08
C ASP A 284 -19.50 14.81 23.91
N THR A 285 -18.64 14.36 24.82
CA THR A 285 -18.15 12.98 24.87
C THR A 285 -19.26 12.04 25.31
N ASP A 286 -19.55 11.04 24.50
CA ASP A 286 -20.32 9.87 24.93
C ASP A 286 -19.40 8.92 25.70
N SER A 287 -19.58 8.84 27.02
CA SER A 287 -18.81 7.96 27.91
C SER A 287 -19.07 6.47 27.69
N SER A 288 -20.08 6.11 26.89
CA SER A 288 -20.36 4.72 26.53
C SER A 288 -19.71 4.28 25.22
N TYR A 289 -19.14 5.21 24.46
CA TYR A 289 -18.52 4.91 23.16
C TYR A 289 -17.27 4.07 23.34
N CYS A 290 -16.26 4.59 24.04
CA CYS A 290 -15.12 3.80 24.50
C CYS A 290 -15.50 3.23 25.86
N GLY A 291 -15.82 1.94 25.94
CA GLY A 291 -16.11 1.32 27.22
C GLY A 291 -14.93 1.53 28.19
N GLU A 292 -15.21 1.97 29.42
CA GLU A 292 -14.23 1.80 30.50
C GLU A 292 -14.06 0.29 30.70
N GLU A 293 -12.91 -0.28 30.31
CA GLU A 293 -12.50 -1.62 30.74
C GLU A 293 -12.34 -1.70 32.27
#